data_AF-A0A8T6YJ10-F1
#
_entry.id   AF-A0A8T6YJ10-F1
#
_cell.length_a   1.000
_cell.length_b   1.000
_cell.length_c   1.000
_cell.angle_alpha   90.00
_cell.angle_beta   90.00
_cell.angle_gamma   90.00
#
_symmetry.space_group_name_H-M   'P 1'
#
loop_
_entity.id
_entity.type
_entity.pdbx_description
1 polymer ?
#
loop_
_entity_poly.entity_id
_entity_poly.type
_entity_poly.pdbx_seq_one_letter_code
_entity_poly.pdbx_strand_id
1 'polypeptide(L)' 'MKKIWDAHIVVEKQNSPSLIYIDRHLVHEVTSPQAFDGLRMNNRKVRRPDLTIATMDHNVPTDNRKLPILD' A
#
# COMPACT_ATOMS: atom_id res chain seq x y z
N MET A 1 19.57 3.33 10.38
CA MET A 1 18.88 2.23 9.67
C MET A 1 18.69 1.00 10.55
N LYS A 2 19.76 0.37 11.09
CA LYS A 2 19.67 -0.84 11.93
C LYS A 2 18.68 -0.75 13.10
N LYS A 3 18.74 0.32 13.90
CA LYS A 3 17.82 0.51 15.05
C LYS A 3 16.34 0.53 14.66
N ILE A 4 16.01 1.10 13.50
CA ILE A 4 14.62 1.15 13.01
C ILE A 4 14.24 -0.24 12.53
N TRP A 5 15.08 -0.88 11.70
CA TRP A 5 14.82 -2.23 11.21
C TRP A 5 14.56 -3.24 12.33
N ASP A 6 15.46 -3.30 13.32
CA ASP A 6 15.39 -4.23 14.44
C ASP A 6 14.09 -4.05 15.25
N ALA A 7 13.56 -2.82 15.34
CA ALA A 7 12.30 -2.53 16.04
C ALA A 7 11.05 -3.03 15.31
N HIS A 8 11.14 -3.36 14.02
CA HIS A 8 9.99 -3.77 13.19
C HIS A 8 10.01 -5.25 12.83
N ILE A 9 11.02 -6.02 13.26
CA ILE A 9 11.05 -7.47 13.06
C ILE A 9 9.97 -8.13 13.91
N VAL A 10 9.10 -8.90 13.27
CA VAL A 10 8.05 -9.70 13.93
C VAL A 10 8.48 -11.16 14.07
N VAL A 11 9.20 -11.67 13.07
CA VAL A 11 9.71 -13.03 13.06
C VAL A 11 11.09 -13.06 12.44
N GLU A 12 12.01 -13.72 13.13
CA GLU A 12 13.34 -14.04 12.61
C GLU A 12 13.54 -15.55 12.66
N LYS A 13 13.99 -16.14 11.55
CA LYS A 13 14.24 -17.58 11.42
C LYS A 13 15.61 -17.79 10.81
N GLN A 14 16.30 -18.83 11.28
CA GLN A 14 17.59 -19.22 10.74
C GLN A 14 17.44 -19.52 9.24
N ASN A 15 18.34 -18.96 8.43
CA ASN A 15 18.37 -19.13 6.96
C ASN A 15 17.11 -18.64 6.21
N SER A 16 16.37 -17.68 6.75
CA SER A 16 15.25 -17.04 6.05
C SER A 16 15.31 -15.51 6.21
N PRO A 17 14.80 -14.74 5.23
CA PRO A 17 14.66 -13.30 5.42
C PRO A 17 13.79 -12.97 6.65
N SER A 18 14.16 -11.94 7.39
CA SER A 18 13.36 -11.46 8.53
C SER A 18 12.00 -10.95 8.02
N LEU A 19 10.94 -11.32 8.73
CA LEU A 19 9.61 -10.77 8.50
C LEU A 19 9.48 -9.46 9.28
N ILE A 20 9.25 -8.37 8.58
CA ILE A 20 9.02 -7.05 9.19
C ILE A 20 7.55 -6.65 9.12
N TYR A 21 7.10 -5.90 10.11
CA TYR A 21 5.82 -5.20 10.08
C TYR A 21 5.97 -3.86 9.32
N ILE A 22 4.91 -3.46 8.62
CA ILE A 22 4.84 -2.17 7.93
C ILE A 22 3.77 -1.32 8.61
N ASP A 23 4.20 -0.20 9.19
CA ASP A 23 3.33 0.70 9.98
C ASP A 23 2.56 1.71 9.13
N ARG A 24 2.95 1.88 7.86
CA ARG A 24 2.26 2.79 6.96
C ARG A 24 2.35 2.35 5.51
N HIS A 25 1.19 2.37 4.85
CA HIS A 25 1.08 2.16 3.42
C HIS A 25 0.69 3.50 2.79
N LEU A 26 1.55 4.01 1.91
CA LEU A 26 1.25 5.17 1.07
C LEU A 26 0.95 4.65 -0.33
N VAL A 27 -0.26 4.91 -0.81
CA VAL A 27 -0.77 4.35 -2.05
C VAL A 27 -1.32 5.48 -2.93
N HIS A 28 -1.15 5.36 -4.25
CA HIS A 28 -1.58 6.37 -5.21
C HIS A 28 -2.32 5.72 -6.39
N GLU A 29 -3.10 6.50 -7.14
CA GLU A 29 -4.10 6.00 -8.09
C GLU A 29 -3.52 5.16 -9.26
N VAL A 30 -2.22 5.24 -9.52
CA VAL A 30 -1.62 4.58 -10.70
C VAL A 30 -1.33 3.10 -10.42
N THR A 31 -0.69 2.78 -9.31
CA THR A 31 -0.22 1.40 -9.04
C THR A 31 -1.13 0.63 -8.09
N SER A 32 -1.94 1.34 -7.33
CA SER A 32 -2.79 0.74 -6.28
C SER A 32 -3.97 -0.07 -6.80
N PRO A 33 -4.62 0.26 -7.95
CA PRO A 33 -5.71 -0.56 -8.48
C PRO A 33 -5.30 -2.04 -8.66
N GLN A 34 -4.12 -2.30 -9.24
CA GLN A 34 -3.59 -3.64 -9.42
C GLN A 34 -3.35 -4.37 -8.08
N ALA A 35 -2.84 -3.66 -7.06
CA ALA A 35 -2.67 -4.24 -5.72
C ALA A 35 -4.01 -4.61 -5.08
N PHE A 36 -5.05 -3.78 -5.24
CA PHE A 36 -6.40 -4.07 -4.76
C PHE A 36 -7.09 -5.19 -5.54
N ASP A 37 -6.83 -5.32 -6.85
CA ASP A 37 -7.27 -6.48 -7.65
C ASP A 37 -6.71 -7.77 -7.07
N GLY A 38 -5.39 -7.80 -6.79
CA GLY A 38 -4.74 -8.96 -6.18
C GLY A 38 -5.36 -9.34 -4.83
N LEU A 39 -5.73 -8.36 -3.99
CA LEU A 39 -6.44 -8.62 -2.75
C LEU A 39 -7.82 -9.24 -3.01
N ARG A 40 -8.62 -8.68 -3.93
CA ARG A 40 -9.94 -9.21 -4.28
C ARG A 40 -9.89 -10.62 -4.84
N MET A 41 -8.96 -10.91 -5.76
CA MET A 41 -8.77 -12.25 -6.33
C MET A 41 -8.46 -13.31 -5.26
N ASN A 42 -7.74 -12.91 -4.19
CA ASN A 42 -7.41 -13.78 -3.07
C ASN A 42 -8.45 -13.73 -1.93
N ASN A 43 -9.60 -13.09 -2.15
CA ASN A 43 -10.65 -12.85 -1.16
C ASN A 43 -10.13 -12.21 0.15
N ARG A 44 -9.19 -11.27 0.02
CA ARG A 44 -8.57 -10.54 1.12
C ARG A 44 -9.06 -9.09 1.16
N LYS A 45 -9.12 -8.55 2.36
CA LYS A 45 -9.33 -7.11 2.60
C LYS A 45 -8.01 -6.46 2.96
N VAL A 46 -7.95 -5.14 2.82
CA VAL A 46 -6.87 -4.34 3.41
C VAL A 46 -6.85 -4.60 4.91
N ARG A 47 -5.70 -5.04 5.43
CA ARG A 47 -5.58 -5.50 6.83
C ARG A 47 -5.67 -4.35 7.83
N ARG A 48 -5.07 -3.20 7.52
CA ARG A 48 -5.01 -2.01 8.39
C ARG A 48 -5.38 -0.74 7.62
N PRO A 49 -6.67 -0.52 7.31
CA PRO A 49 -7.12 0.69 6.62
C PRO A 49 -6.74 1.96 7.38
N ASP A 50 -6.65 1.90 8.72
CA ASP A 50 -6.22 2.99 9.60
C ASP A 50 -4.75 3.41 9.41
N LEU A 51 -3.93 2.55 8.80
CA LEU A 51 -2.52 2.79 8.49
C LEU A 51 -2.26 2.93 6.99
N THR A 52 -3.30 2.90 6.16
CA THR A 52 -3.21 3.03 4.71
C THR A 52 -3.76 4.37 4.26
N ILE A 53 -2.91 5.21 3.69
CA ILE A 53 -3.29 6.52 3.19
C ILE A 53 -3.22 6.51 1.66
N ALA A 54 -4.33 6.88 1.02
CA ALA A 54 -4.43 6.99 -0.42
C ALA A 54 -4.42 8.45 -0.86
N THR A 55 -3.62 8.76 -1.88
CA THR A 55 -3.64 10.05 -2.58
C THR A 55 -4.11 9.85 -4.02
N MET A 56 -4.81 10.85 -4.54
CA MET A 56 -5.12 10.97 -5.96
C MET A 56 -4.42 12.24 -6.44
N ASP A 57 -3.27 12.09 -7.07
CA ASP A 57 -2.35 13.21 -7.34
C ASP A 57 -1.70 13.18 -8.74
N HIS A 58 -1.78 12.07 -9.47
CA HIS A 58 -1.15 11.85 -10.77
C HIS A 58 -2.11 12.04 -11.95
N ASN A 59 -3.37 11.58 -11.85
CA ASN A 59 -4.34 11.56 -12.96
C ASN A 59 -5.54 12.49 -12.72
N VAL A 60 -5.43 13.40 -11.76
CA VAL A 60 -6.50 14.36 -11.48
C VAL A 60 -6.49 15.46 -12.55
N PRO A 61 -7.54 15.60 -13.38
CA PRO A 61 -7.56 16.63 -14.41
C PRO A 61 -7.51 18.03 -13.80
N THR A 62 -6.62 18.88 -14.32
CA THR A 62 -6.56 20.29 -13.92
C THR A 62 -7.81 21.06 -14.37
N ASP A 63 -8.42 20.62 -15.49
CA ASP A 63 -9.63 21.19 -16.05
C ASP A 63 -10.85 20.26 -15.88
N ASN A 64 -12.01 20.87 -15.59
CA ASN A 64 -13.33 20.23 -15.62
C ASN A 64 -13.48 18.92 -14.82
N ARG A 65 -13.26 19.00 -13.49
CA ARG A 65 -13.37 17.93 -12.47
C ARG A 65 -14.71 17.18 -12.36
N LYS A 66 -15.69 17.48 -13.21
CA LYS A 66 -16.98 16.76 -13.28
C LYS A 66 -16.92 15.53 -14.19
N LEU A 67 -15.89 15.43 -15.03
CA LEU A 67 -15.70 14.28 -15.89
C LEU A 67 -15.02 13.15 -15.11
N PRO A 68 -15.39 11.88 -15.36
CA PRO A 68 -14.70 10.75 -14.77
C PRO A 68 -13.22 10.75 -15.17
N ILE A 69 -12.38 10.30 -14.25
CA ILE A 69 -10.95 10.08 -14.52
C ILE A 69 -10.90 8.94 -15.54
N LEU A 70 -10.33 9.21 -16.72
CA LEU A 70 -10.07 8.22 -17.75
C LEU A 70 -8.74 7.55 -17.42
N ASP A 71 -8.76 6.22 -17.28
CA ASP A 71 -7.57 5.39 -17.07
C ASP A 71 -6.67 5.35 -18.31
#